data_AF-A0A1F7WLN3-F1
#
_entry.id   AF-A0A1F7WLN3-F1
#
_cell.length_a   1.000
_cell.length_b   1.000
_cell.length_c   1.000
_cell.angle_alpha   90.00
_cell.angle_beta   90.00
_cell.angle_gamma   90.00
#
_symmetry.space_group_name_H-M   'P 1'
#
loop_
_entity.id
_entity.type
_entity.pdbx_description
1 polymer ?
#
loop_
_entity_poly.entity_id
_entity_poly.type
_entity_poly.pdbx_seq_one_letter_code
_entity_poly.pdbx_strand_id
1 'polypeptide(L)'
;MSESIVTFLASFLIWVMFFGVLVLWLIDGRIKKEVALHAILASVLAWILAEMIKNLLPSIRPFNVNGLTPLTLTVPIGGAFPSGHAASAFAASTSIFLHKKGLGIIFLLAALGVGVGRVLSNVHFPLDIVGGGVLGILSAILIKRTHLFGLLKKKK
;
A
#
# COMPACT_ATOMS: atom_id res chain seq x y z
N MET A 1 -4.64 0.59 22.91
CA MET A 1 -3.93 -0.37 22.04
C MET A 1 -2.46 -0.32 22.43
N SER A 2 -1.76 -1.46 22.55
CA SER A 2 -0.35 -1.44 22.95
C SER A 2 0.55 -0.88 21.84
N GLU A 3 1.69 -0.29 22.20
CA GLU A 3 2.66 0.27 21.24
C GLU A 3 3.14 -0.76 20.22
N SER A 4 3.29 -2.03 20.64
CA SER A 4 3.68 -3.13 19.75
C SER A 4 2.65 -3.38 18.66
N ILE A 5 1.35 -3.31 18.98
CA ILE A 5 0.28 -3.49 17.99
C ILE A 5 0.28 -2.33 16.99
N VAL A 6 0.42 -1.08 17.48
CA VAL A 6 0.52 0.10 16.60
C VAL A 6 1.71 -0.03 15.64
N THR A 7 2.88 -0.38 16.18
CA THR A 7 4.11 -0.57 15.40
C THR A 7 3.95 -1.68 14.36
N PHE A 8 3.31 -2.79 14.73
CA PHE A 8 2.99 -3.90 13.82
C PHE A 8 2.13 -3.43 12.64
N LEU A 9 1.00 -2.78 12.92
CA LEU A 9 0.11 -2.26 11.88
C LEU A 9 0.82 -1.25 10.98
N ALA A 10 1.60 -0.34 11.56
CA ALA A 10 2.25 0.76 10.86
C ALA A 10 3.46 0.34 10.01
N SER A 11 4.16 -0.75 10.38
CA SER A 11 5.48 -1.09 9.81
C SER A 11 5.58 -2.51 9.25
N PHE A 12 4.86 -3.48 9.82
CA PHE A 12 5.02 -4.90 9.50
C PHE A 12 3.86 -5.48 8.69
N LEU A 13 2.63 -5.02 8.92
CA LEU A 13 1.45 -5.56 8.25
C LEU A 13 1.54 -5.46 6.71
N ILE A 14 2.14 -4.39 6.18
CA ILE A 14 2.36 -4.25 4.73
C ILE A 14 3.23 -5.37 4.16
N TRP A 15 4.27 -5.80 4.88
CA TRP A 15 5.14 -6.90 4.47
C TRP A 15 4.40 -8.24 4.53
N VAL A 16 3.56 -8.43 5.55
CA VAL A 16 2.66 -9.59 5.65
C VAL A 16 1.72 -9.64 4.44
N MET A 17 1.19 -8.50 4.00
CA MET A 17 0.35 -8.43 2.80
C MET A 17 1.13 -8.88 1.56
N PHE A 18 2.33 -8.34 1.30
CA PHE A 18 3.12 -8.73 0.13
C PHE A 18 3.59 -10.19 0.17
N PHE A 19 3.97 -10.69 1.35
CA PHE A 19 4.24 -12.11 1.52
C PHE A 19 2.99 -12.95 1.23
N GLY A 20 1.81 -12.51 1.69
CA GLY A 20 0.53 -13.12 1.36
C GLY A 20 0.27 -13.19 -0.15
N VAL A 21 0.62 -12.16 -0.92
CA VAL A 21 0.54 -12.19 -2.40
C VAL A 21 1.43 -13.31 -2.97
N LEU A 22 2.66 -13.45 -2.48
CA LEU A 22 3.59 -14.49 -2.93
C LEU A 22 3.08 -15.88 -2.58
N VAL A 23 2.57 -16.09 -1.36
CA VAL A 23 1.99 -17.38 -0.92
C VAL A 23 0.78 -17.75 -1.78
N LEU A 24 -0.15 -16.81 -1.99
CA LEU A 24 -1.36 -17.04 -2.78
C LEU A 24 -1.04 -17.36 -4.25
N TRP A 25 0.09 -16.86 -4.76
CA TRP A 25 0.54 -17.11 -6.12
C TRP A 25 1.34 -18.41 -6.25
N LEU A 26 2.41 -18.57 -5.47
CA LEU A 26 3.41 -19.62 -5.67
C LEU A 26 3.09 -20.93 -4.95
N ILE A 27 2.32 -20.87 -3.86
CA ILE A 27 2.06 -22.03 -2.99
C ILE A 27 0.60 -22.48 -3.10
N ASP A 28 -0.35 -21.57 -2.84
CA ASP A 28 -1.78 -21.89 -2.81
C ASP A 28 -2.40 -21.91 -4.23
N GLY A 29 -1.82 -21.15 -5.16
CA GLY A 29 -2.32 -21.05 -6.55
C GLY A 29 -3.70 -20.36 -6.68
N ARG A 30 -4.24 -19.77 -5.60
CA ARG A 30 -5.55 -19.09 -5.59
C ARG A 30 -5.58 -17.84 -6.46
N ILE A 31 -4.42 -17.24 -6.74
CA ILE A 31 -4.28 -16.12 -7.68
C ILE A 31 -3.33 -16.50 -8.82
N LYS A 32 -3.63 -16.00 -10.03
CA LYS A 32 -2.77 -16.19 -11.21
C LYS A 32 -1.55 -15.28 -11.12
N LYS A 33 -0.45 -15.66 -11.78
CA LYS A 33 0.76 -14.84 -11.96
C LYS A 33 0.45 -13.40 -12.37
N GLU A 34 -0.49 -13.25 -13.30
CA GLU A 34 -0.96 -11.95 -13.77
C GLU A 34 -1.46 -11.07 -12.61
N VAL A 35 -2.29 -11.60 -11.70
CA VAL A 35 -2.85 -10.84 -10.57
C VAL A 35 -1.75 -10.42 -9.59
N ALA A 36 -0.79 -11.31 -9.32
CA ALA A 36 0.35 -11.00 -8.47
C ALA A 36 1.21 -9.88 -9.07
N LEU A 37 1.48 -9.92 -10.37
CA LEU A 37 2.22 -8.86 -11.06
C LEU A 37 1.46 -7.54 -11.08
N HIS A 38 0.13 -7.54 -11.30
CA HIS A 38 -0.69 -6.34 -11.18
C HIS A 38 -0.59 -5.73 -9.77
N ALA A 39 -0.64 -6.55 -8.71
CA ALA A 39 -0.52 -6.08 -7.34
C ALA A 39 0.86 -5.44 -7.08
N ILE A 40 1.94 -6.09 -7.50
CA ILE A 40 3.31 -5.60 -7.30
C ILE A 40 3.55 -4.32 -8.11
N LEU A 41 3.27 -4.35 -9.42
CA LEU A 41 3.50 -3.19 -10.31
C LEU A 41 2.66 -1.98 -9.91
N ALA A 42 1.39 -2.18 -9.55
CA ALA A 42 0.54 -1.09 -9.08
C ALA A 42 1.07 -0.49 -7.77
N SER A 43 1.58 -1.33 -6.86
CA SER A 43 2.14 -0.86 -5.59
C SER A 43 3.42 -0.05 -5.78
N VAL A 44 4.33 -0.53 -6.64
CA VAL A 44 5.56 0.20 -6.98
C VAL A 44 5.22 1.54 -7.64
N LEU A 45 4.29 1.55 -8.60
CA LEU A 45 3.83 2.77 -9.24
C LEU A 45 3.23 3.76 -8.22
N ALA A 46 2.34 3.28 -7.35
CA ALA A 46 1.71 4.11 -6.34
C ALA A 46 2.72 4.71 -5.36
N TRP A 47 3.73 3.93 -4.96
CA TRP A 47 4.83 4.41 -4.12
C TRP A 47 5.67 5.48 -4.82
N ILE A 48 6.09 5.25 -6.07
CA ILE A 48 6.86 6.24 -6.84
C ILE A 48 6.08 7.55 -6.95
N LEU A 49 4.79 7.47 -7.32
CA LEU A 49 3.94 8.67 -7.42
C LEU A 49 3.79 9.36 -6.07
N ALA A 50 3.69 8.62 -4.96
CA ALA A 50 3.61 9.22 -3.63
C ALA A 50 4.91 9.97 -3.27
N GLU A 51 6.07 9.40 -3.54
CA GLU A 51 7.36 10.07 -3.30
C GLU A 51 7.55 11.30 -4.21
N MET A 52 7.10 11.23 -5.46
CA MET A 52 7.08 12.40 -6.36
C MET A 52 6.21 13.52 -5.78
N ILE A 53 4.99 13.20 -5.32
CA ILE A 53 4.08 14.20 -4.75
C ILE A 53 4.67 14.81 -3.48
N LYS A 54 5.30 14.02 -2.60
CA LYS A 54 5.96 14.56 -1.39
C LYS A 54 7.05 15.57 -1.69
N ASN A 55 7.81 15.36 -2.77
CA ASN A 55 8.87 16.28 -3.19
C ASN A 55 8.31 17.57 -3.78
N LEU A 56 7.12 17.52 -4.38
CA LEU A 56 6.43 18.68 -4.96
C LEU A 56 5.59 19.46 -3.94
N LEU A 57 5.05 18.76 -2.93
CA LEU A 57 4.18 19.32 -1.89
C LEU A 57 4.75 19.00 -0.50
N PRO A 58 5.75 19.77 -0.03
CA PRO A 58 6.30 19.62 1.31
C PRO A 58 5.19 19.76 2.36
N SER A 59 5.14 18.81 3.30
CA SER A 59 4.12 18.75 4.33
C SER A 59 4.72 18.27 5.64
N ILE A 60 4.31 18.90 6.75
CA ILE A 60 4.79 18.56 8.09
C ILE A 60 4.13 17.28 8.60
N ARG A 61 4.87 16.47 9.37
CA ARG A 61 4.34 15.24 9.99
C ARG A 61 3.80 15.52 11.39
N PRO A 62 2.85 14.72 11.91
CA PRO A 62 2.30 14.91 13.26
C PRO A 62 3.37 14.96 14.37
N PHE A 63 4.38 14.08 14.34
CA PHE A 63 5.46 14.08 15.34
C PHE A 63 6.32 15.37 15.34
N ASN A 64 6.41 16.07 14.21
CA ASN A 64 7.11 17.36 14.16
C ASN A 64 6.28 18.49 14.79
N VAL A 65 4.95 18.34 14.84
CA VAL A 65 4.04 19.34 15.41
C VAL A 65 3.91 19.18 16.92
N ASN A 66 3.74 17.94 17.40
CA ASN A 66 3.45 17.66 18.81
C ASN A 66 4.67 17.18 19.62
N GLY A 67 5.80 16.87 18.98
CA GLY A 67 7.02 16.41 19.63
C GLY A 67 6.97 14.97 20.16
N LEU A 68 5.89 14.21 19.89
CA LEU A 68 5.74 12.84 20.37
C LEU A 68 6.49 11.86 19.46
N THR A 69 7.25 10.94 20.06
CA THR A 69 8.01 9.91 19.35
C THR A 69 7.11 9.03 18.49
N PRO A 70 7.42 8.83 17.19
CA PRO A 70 6.63 7.98 16.32
C PRO A 70 6.79 6.49 16.66
N LEU A 71 5.67 5.75 16.67
CA LEU A 71 5.63 4.31 16.96
C LEU A 71 5.80 3.48 15.68
N THR A 72 6.97 3.59 15.05
CA THR A 72 7.30 2.93 13.79
C THR A 72 8.67 2.27 13.86
N LEU A 73 8.88 1.21 13.07
CA LEU A 73 10.17 0.53 12.99
C LEU A 73 11.31 1.48 12.57
N THR A 74 11.02 2.39 11.63
CA THR A 74 11.95 3.43 11.19
C THR A 74 11.23 4.78 11.17
N VAL A 75 11.93 5.83 11.61
CA VAL A 75 11.41 7.20 11.56
C VAL A 75 11.37 7.64 10.10
N PRO A 76 10.20 8.02 9.55
CA PRO A 76 10.10 8.38 8.15
C PRO A 76 10.70 9.78 7.90
N ILE A 77 11.39 9.90 6.77
CA ILE A 77 12.02 11.13 6.29
C ILE A 77 11.09 11.79 5.25
N GLY A 78 11.21 13.12 5.08
CA GLY A 78 10.46 13.88 4.07
C GLY A 78 8.98 14.11 4.41
N GLY A 79 8.22 14.57 3.41
CA GLY A 79 6.83 15.03 3.55
C GLY A 79 5.85 13.97 4.07
N ALA A 80 4.82 14.44 4.78
CA ALA A 80 3.72 13.60 5.30
C ALA A 80 2.76 13.14 4.20
N PHE A 81 2.36 14.04 3.31
CA PHE A 81 1.34 13.80 2.30
C PHE A 81 1.94 13.42 0.93
N PRO A 82 1.40 12.39 0.24
CA PRO A 82 0.50 11.35 0.74
C PRO A 82 1.28 10.21 1.42
N SER A 83 0.56 9.30 2.10
CA SER A 83 1.20 8.13 2.70
C SER A 83 1.56 7.06 1.66
N GLY A 84 2.85 6.82 1.46
CA GLY A 84 3.35 5.77 0.56
C GLY A 84 2.99 4.34 1.01
N HIS A 85 2.93 4.07 2.33
CA HIS A 85 2.50 2.77 2.84
C HIS A 85 1.03 2.51 2.52
N ALA A 86 0.16 3.52 2.72
CA ALA A 86 -1.23 3.43 2.33
C ALA A 86 -1.35 3.26 0.80
N ALA A 87 -0.63 4.05 0.00
CA ALA A 87 -0.65 3.96 -1.45
C ALA A 87 -0.33 2.55 -1.96
N SER A 88 0.78 1.95 -1.50
CA SER A 88 1.15 0.58 -1.88
C SER A 88 0.14 -0.46 -1.38
N ALA A 89 -0.30 -0.36 -0.12
CA ALA A 89 -1.24 -1.34 0.45
C ALA A 89 -2.60 -1.33 -0.26
N PHE A 90 -3.16 -0.15 -0.53
CA PHE A 90 -4.41 -0.01 -1.28
C PHE A 90 -4.26 -0.42 -2.75
N ALA A 91 -3.11 -0.16 -3.38
CA ALA A 91 -2.83 -0.63 -4.75
C ALA A 91 -2.83 -2.16 -4.83
N ALA A 92 -2.07 -2.85 -3.97
CA ALA A 92 -2.05 -4.31 -3.93
C ALA A 92 -3.45 -4.89 -3.71
N SER A 93 -4.16 -4.35 -2.71
CA SER A 93 -5.49 -4.81 -2.32
C SER A 93 -6.53 -4.63 -3.42
N THR A 94 -6.51 -3.46 -4.08
CA THR A 94 -7.41 -3.16 -5.20
C THR A 94 -7.11 -4.06 -6.40
N SER A 95 -5.84 -4.29 -6.73
CA SER A 95 -5.44 -5.21 -7.81
C SER A 95 -5.97 -6.62 -7.59
N ILE A 96 -5.93 -7.13 -6.35
CA ILE A 96 -6.49 -8.43 -6.00
C ILE A 96 -8.03 -8.38 -6.07
N PHE A 97 -8.66 -7.36 -5.49
CA PHE A 97 -10.11 -7.19 -5.50
C PHE A 97 -10.71 -7.19 -6.92
N LEU A 98 -10.04 -6.52 -7.86
CA LEU A 98 -10.45 -6.43 -9.26
C LEU A 98 -10.43 -7.78 -10.01
N HIS A 99 -9.84 -8.83 -9.43
CA HIS A 99 -9.76 -10.19 -10.00
C HIS A 99 -10.42 -11.26 -9.12
N LYS A 100 -10.33 -11.13 -7.80
CA LYS A 100 -10.80 -12.07 -6.77
C LYS A 100 -11.38 -11.30 -5.59
N LYS A 101 -12.67 -10.92 -5.68
CA LYS A 101 -13.35 -10.05 -4.70
C LYS A 101 -13.16 -10.48 -3.24
N GLY A 102 -13.36 -11.76 -2.92
CA GLY A 102 -13.25 -12.25 -1.53
C GLY A 102 -11.87 -12.03 -0.91
N LEU A 103 -10.80 -12.41 -1.62
CA LEU A 103 -9.42 -12.16 -1.17
C LEU A 103 -9.11 -10.66 -1.15
N GLY A 104 -9.62 -9.92 -2.13
CA GLY A 104 -9.45 -8.47 -2.19
C GLY A 104 -10.04 -7.74 -0.99
N ILE A 105 -11.21 -8.17 -0.49
CA ILE A 105 -11.82 -7.58 0.71
C ILE A 105 -10.91 -7.80 1.92
N ILE A 106 -10.36 -9.00 2.10
CA ILE A 106 -9.42 -9.31 3.19
C ILE A 106 -8.20 -8.38 3.11
N PHE A 107 -7.64 -8.22 1.92
CA PHE A 107 -6.51 -7.33 1.70
C PHE A 107 -6.86 -5.86 1.92
N LEU A 108 -8.06 -5.40 1.51
CA LEU A 108 -8.53 -4.04 1.76
C LEU A 108 -8.69 -3.76 3.25
N LEU A 109 -9.19 -4.72 4.04
CA LEU A 109 -9.24 -4.62 5.49
C LEU A 109 -7.83 -4.52 6.09
N ALA A 110 -6.86 -5.29 5.57
CA ALA A 110 -5.47 -5.17 5.98
C ALA A 110 -4.86 -3.80 5.60
N ALA A 111 -5.17 -3.27 4.41
CA ALA A 111 -4.73 -1.93 3.98
C ALA A 111 -5.31 -0.82 4.87
N LEU A 112 -6.57 -0.95 5.28
CA LEU A 112 -7.17 -0.07 6.30
C LEU A 112 -6.43 -0.19 7.63
N GLY A 113 -6.08 -1.41 8.05
CA GLY A 113 -5.23 -1.66 9.22
C GLY A 113 -3.88 -0.95 9.14
N VAL A 114 -3.22 -0.99 7.97
CA VAL A 114 -1.98 -0.22 7.72
C VAL A 114 -2.25 1.27 7.90
N GLY A 115 -3.27 1.81 7.23
CA GLY A 115 -3.63 3.23 7.31
C GLY A 115 -3.89 3.71 8.74
N VAL A 116 -4.69 2.95 9.50
CA VAL A 116 -4.96 3.22 10.92
C VAL A 116 -3.67 3.15 11.73
N GLY A 117 -2.84 2.13 11.51
CA GLY A 117 -1.53 2.01 12.15
C GLY A 117 -0.66 3.26 11.92
N ARG A 118 -0.61 3.77 10.69
CA ARG A 118 0.16 4.97 10.33
C ARG A 118 -0.33 6.25 11.01
N VAL A 119 -1.64 6.38 11.27
CA VAL A 119 -2.18 7.53 12.01
C VAL A 119 -1.86 7.38 13.49
N LEU A 120 -2.12 6.21 14.07
CA LEU A 120 -1.87 5.93 15.48
C LEU A 120 -0.38 5.94 15.83
N SER A 121 0.51 5.67 14.86
CA SER A 121 1.95 5.77 15.05
C SER A 121 2.49 7.20 14.92
N ASN A 122 1.62 8.21 14.83
CA ASN A 122 1.97 9.64 14.83
C ASN A 122 2.84 10.09 13.64
N VAL A 123 2.77 9.39 12.49
CA VAL A 123 3.58 9.70 11.30
C VAL A 123 2.79 10.27 10.12
N HIS A 124 1.46 10.17 10.16
CA HIS A 124 0.55 10.65 9.12
C HIS A 124 -0.76 11.18 9.71
N PHE A 125 -1.32 12.19 9.05
CA PHE A 125 -2.70 12.61 9.28
C PHE A 125 -3.68 11.70 8.51
N PRO A 126 -4.96 11.62 8.91
CA PRO A 126 -5.97 10.85 8.18
C PRO A 126 -6.05 11.22 6.68
N LEU A 127 -5.86 12.50 6.34
CA LEU A 127 -5.88 12.95 4.95
C LEU A 127 -4.73 12.36 4.11
N ASP A 128 -3.56 12.12 4.71
CA ASP A 128 -2.43 11.46 4.03
C ASP A 128 -2.77 10.02 3.65
N ILE A 129 -3.58 9.35 4.48
CA ILE A 129 -4.05 7.98 4.23
C ILE A 129 -5.08 7.97 3.11
N VAL A 130 -6.02 8.91 3.11
CA VAL A 130 -7.00 9.06 2.02
C VAL A 130 -6.30 9.35 0.70
N GLY A 131 -5.35 10.30 0.69
CA GLY A 131 -4.55 10.63 -0.50
C GLY A 131 -3.76 9.42 -1.02
N GLY A 132 -3.12 8.67 -0.11
CA GLY A 132 -2.44 7.42 -0.46
C GLY A 132 -3.41 6.38 -1.02
N GLY A 133 -4.56 6.16 -0.37
CA GLY A 133 -5.57 5.20 -0.81
C GLY A 133 -6.11 5.50 -2.21
N VAL A 134 -6.45 6.77 -2.49
CA VAL A 134 -6.87 7.22 -3.82
C VAL A 134 -5.78 6.93 -4.85
N LEU A 135 -4.54 7.30 -4.55
CA LEU A 135 -3.40 7.07 -5.45
C LEU A 135 -3.23 5.58 -5.75
N GLY A 136 -3.29 4.72 -4.72
CA GLY A 136 -3.18 3.28 -4.87
C GLY A 136 -4.29 2.66 -5.72
N ILE A 137 -5.55 3.07 -5.50
CA ILE A 137 -6.70 2.62 -6.29
C ILE A 137 -6.52 3.00 -7.76
N LEU A 138 -6.14 4.25 -8.04
CA LEU A 138 -5.92 4.73 -9.41
C LEU A 138 -4.77 3.98 -10.08
N SER A 139 -3.65 3.75 -9.40
CA SER A 139 -2.54 2.95 -9.91
C SER A 139 -2.97 1.52 -10.24
N ALA A 140 -3.78 0.87 -9.39
CA ALA A 140 -4.28 -0.47 -9.66
C ALA A 140 -5.19 -0.53 -10.90
N ILE A 141 -6.08 0.46 -11.06
CA ILE A 141 -6.96 0.56 -12.24
C ILE A 141 -6.12 0.79 -13.50
N LEU A 142 -5.13 1.68 -13.44
CA LEU A 142 -4.25 1.98 -14.57
C LEU A 142 -3.48 0.73 -15.01
N ILE A 143 -2.81 0.05 -14.08
CA ILE A 143 -2.02 -1.14 -14.37
C ILE A 143 -2.90 -2.28 -14.91
N LYS A 144 -4.14 -2.42 -14.43
CA LYS A 144 -5.10 -3.39 -14.99
C LYS A 144 -5.47 -3.07 -16.45
N ARG A 145 -5.59 -1.79 -16.79
CA ARG A 145 -5.96 -1.35 -18.14
C ARG A 145 -4.81 -1.46 -19.12
N THR A 146 -3.57 -1.33 -18.67
CA THR A 146 -2.41 -1.53 -19.53
C THR A 146 -2.35 -3.01 -19.94
N HIS A 147 -2.48 -3.30 -21.24
CA HIS A 147 -2.33 -4.64 -21.81
C HIS A 147 -0.87 -5.16 -21.76
N LEU A 148 -0.11 -4.80 -20.72
CA LEU A 148 1.27 -5.25 -20.47
C LEU A 148 1.40 -6.77 -20.61
N PHE A 149 0.36 -7.52 -20.26
CA PHE A 149 0.31 -8.99 -20.35
C PHE A 149 -0.23 -9.55 -21.66
N GLY A 150 -0.86 -8.72 -22.51
CA GLY A 150 -1.16 -9.08 -23.90
C GLY A 150 0.12 -9.33 -24.71
N LEU A 151 1.21 -8.63 -24.36
CA LEU A 151 2.54 -8.78 -24.95
C LEU A 151 3.31 -10.01 -24.40
N LEU A 152 2.94 -10.47 -23.19
CA LEU A 152 3.56 -11.65 -22.55
C LEU A 152 2.90 -12.97 -22.94
N LYS A 153 1.76 -12.92 -23.65
CA LYS A 153 1.24 -14.09 -24.36
C LYS A 153 2.21 -14.39 -25.51
N LYS A 154 3.06 -15.41 -25.34
CA LYS A 154 3.68 -16.08 -26.50
C LYS A 154 2.56 -16.38 -27.51
N LYS A 155 2.68 -15.87 -28.74
CA LYS A 155 1.93 -16.41 -29.87
C LYS A 155 2.20 -17.92 -29.85
N LYS A 156 1.16 -18.71 -29.63
CA LYS A 156 1.22 -20.15 -29.90
C LYS A 156 1.33 -20.35 -31.40
#